data_AF-A0A564VDG5-F1
#
_entry.id   AF-A0A564VDG5-F1
#
_cell.length_a   1.000
_cell.length_b   1.000
_cell.length_c   1.000
_cell.angle_alpha   90.00
_cell.angle_beta   90.00
_cell.angle_gamma   90.00
#
_symmetry.space_group_name_H-M   'P 1'
#
loop_
_entity.id
_entity.type
_entity.pdbx_description
1 polymer ?
#
loop_
_entity_poly.entity_id
_entity_poly.type
_entity_poly.pdbx_seq_one_letter_code
_entity_poly.pdbx_strand_id
1 'polypeptide(L)'
;MRVLVDELTDVLGADGDTGGGNADILAWLREKGRAYGVQLVAGTQNAIQLEGGLLASVTGLMTVGTFVLRADLTAGPSAVAVGSDPATVRGLPLHTVLVRTVGPPPDMAGLPPMILSVPHFDAGAPV
;
A
#
# COMPACT_ATOMS: atom_id res chain seq x y z
N MET A 1 5.46 13.83 12.18
CA MET A 1 5.98 12.54 12.70
C MET A 1 5.70 11.45 11.66
N ARG A 2 6.65 10.56 11.37
CA ARG A 2 6.44 9.45 10.41
C ARG A 2 6.33 8.12 11.16
N VAL A 3 5.34 7.32 10.81
CA VAL A 3 5.15 5.94 11.28
C VAL A 3 5.39 5.02 10.10
N LEU A 4 6.32 4.08 10.25
CA LEU A 4 6.69 3.10 9.24
C LEU A 4 6.25 1.72 9.74
N VAL A 5 5.42 1.04 8.95
CA VAL A 5 4.99 -0.35 9.19
C VAL A 5 5.50 -1.18 8.03
N ASP A 6 6.45 -2.08 8.28
CA ASP A 6 7.06 -2.87 7.21
C ASP A 6 6.09 -3.94 6.68
N GLU A 7 5.52 -4.73 7.59
CA GLU A 7 4.48 -5.71 7.29
C GLU A 7 3.20 -5.42 8.07
N LEU A 8 2.20 -4.91 7.35
CA LEU A 8 0.95 -4.45 7.92
C LEU A 8 0.07 -5.60 8.43
N THR A 9 0.10 -6.77 7.77
CA THR A 9 -0.72 -7.91 8.21
C THR A 9 -0.28 -8.48 9.55
N ASP A 10 1.03 -8.45 9.83
CA ASP A 10 1.62 -8.90 11.10
C ASP A 10 1.16 -7.99 12.25
N VAL A 11 1.15 -6.67 12.01
CA VAL A 11 0.70 -5.69 13.01
C VAL A 11 -0.80 -5.77 13.25
N LEU A 12 -1.60 -6.09 12.22
CA LEU A 12 -3.06 -6.11 12.34
C LEU A 12 -3.62 -7.41 12.92
N GLY A 13 -2.76 -8.40 13.21
CA GLY A 13 -3.16 -9.62 13.91
C GLY A 13 -3.82 -10.65 13.00
N ALA A 14 -3.34 -10.81 11.76
CA ALA A 14 -3.79 -11.87 10.85
C ALA A 14 -3.62 -13.29 11.44
N ASP A 15 -2.78 -13.46 12.47
CA ASP A 15 -2.51 -14.73 13.15
C ASP A 15 -3.45 -15.04 14.34
N GLY A 16 -4.55 -14.30 14.52
CA GLY A 16 -5.61 -14.64 15.49
C GLY A 16 -5.30 -14.38 16.97
N ASP A 17 -4.09 -13.94 17.31
CA ASP A 17 -3.64 -13.76 18.71
C ASP A 17 -3.69 -12.31 19.22
N THR A 18 -4.05 -11.33 18.38
CA THR A 18 -4.12 -9.90 18.76
C THR A 18 -5.36 -9.20 18.19
N GLY A 19 -6.53 -9.59 18.68
CA GLY A 19 -7.80 -8.96 18.30
C GLY A 19 -7.94 -7.52 18.81
N GLY A 20 -8.19 -6.57 17.90
CA GLY A 20 -8.91 -5.32 18.17
C GLY A 20 -8.11 -4.03 18.02
N GLY A 21 -7.10 -3.80 18.85
CA GLY A 21 -6.53 -2.46 19.03
C GLY A 21 -5.79 -1.87 17.82
N ASN A 22 -5.08 -2.70 17.05
CA ASN A 22 -4.20 -2.20 15.99
C ASN A 22 -4.97 -1.74 14.75
N ALA A 23 -6.09 -2.39 14.43
CA ALA A 23 -6.99 -1.96 13.36
C ALA A 23 -7.65 -0.60 13.68
N ASP A 24 -8.06 -0.41 14.94
CA ASP A 24 -8.62 0.86 15.41
C ASP A 24 -7.59 1.99 15.35
N ILE A 25 -6.33 1.70 15.71
CA ILE A 25 -5.21 2.65 15.57
C ILE A 25 -5.00 3.02 14.10
N LEU A 26 -5.05 2.05 13.17
CA LEU A 26 -4.90 2.33 11.74
C LEU A 26 -6.03 3.22 11.22
N ALA A 27 -7.28 2.94 11.61
CA ALA A 27 -8.42 3.77 11.28
C ALA A 27 -8.27 5.19 11.84
N TRP A 28 -7.86 5.32 13.11
CA TRP A 28 -7.58 6.61 13.74
C TRP A 28 -6.46 7.39 13.02
N LEU A 29 -5.36 6.71 12.65
CA LEU A 29 -4.25 7.31 11.92
C LEU A 29 -4.71 7.88 10.57
N ARG A 30 -5.61 7.17 9.88
CA ARG A 30 -6.20 7.63 8.62
C ARG A 30 -7.12 8.84 8.83
N GLU A 31 -8.01 8.78 9.80
CA GLU A 31 -9.06 9.81 9.98
C GLU A 31 -8.57 11.08 10.68
N LYS A 32 -7.67 10.92 11.65
CA LYS A 32 -7.25 12.00 12.56
C LYS A 32 -5.76 12.28 12.50
N GLY A 33 -4.92 11.31 12.12
CA GLY A 33 -3.46 11.43 12.15
C GLY A 33 -2.93 12.66 11.39
N ARG A 34 -3.57 13.05 10.28
CA ARG A 34 -3.22 14.27 9.53
C ARG A 34 -3.28 15.54 10.38
N ALA A 35 -4.28 15.70 11.26
CA ALA A 35 -4.41 16.87 12.12
C ALA A 35 -3.26 16.99 13.13
N TYR A 36 -2.59 15.87 13.43
CA TYR A 36 -1.43 15.79 14.30
C TYR A 36 -0.10 15.74 13.52
N GLY A 37 -0.12 15.95 12.20
CA GLY A 37 1.07 15.89 11.34
C GLY A 37 1.69 14.49 11.26
N VAL A 38 0.88 13.44 11.41
CA VAL A 38 1.32 12.05 11.26
C VAL A 38 1.30 11.64 9.79
N GLN A 39 2.40 11.04 9.32
CA GLN A 39 2.51 10.39 8.03
C GLN A 39 2.66 8.89 8.24
N LEU A 40 1.66 8.12 7.83
CA LEU A 40 1.71 6.66 7.81
C LEU A 40 2.29 6.18 6.47
N VAL A 41 3.25 5.25 6.55
CA VAL A 41 3.73 4.46 5.42
C VAL A 41 3.69 3.01 5.84
N ALA A 42 3.00 2.17 5.06
CA ALA A 42 2.81 0.77 5.37
C ALA A 42 3.07 -0.10 4.13
N GLY A 43 3.76 -1.23 4.31
CA GLY A 43 3.93 -2.29 3.33
C GLY A 43 3.10 -3.51 3.69
N THR A 44 2.76 -4.34 2.69
CA THR A 44 2.29 -5.70 2.95
C THR A 44 2.55 -6.62 1.76
N GLN A 45 2.90 -7.87 2.04
CA GLN A 45 3.03 -8.92 1.03
C GLN A 45 1.69 -9.60 0.71
N ASN A 46 0.77 -9.65 1.67
CA ASN A 46 -0.47 -10.42 1.60
C ASN A 46 -1.70 -9.52 1.77
N ALA A 47 -1.91 -8.60 0.83
CA ALA A 47 -3.07 -7.69 0.85
C ALA A 47 -4.43 -8.40 0.92
N ILE A 48 -4.51 -9.69 0.55
CA ILE A 48 -5.73 -10.50 0.70
C ILE A 48 -6.13 -10.74 2.16
N GLN A 49 -5.17 -10.71 3.09
CA GLN A 49 -5.45 -10.83 4.52
C GLN A 49 -6.07 -9.53 5.09
N LEU A 50 -6.07 -8.44 4.31
CA LEU A 50 -6.81 -7.23 4.64
C LEU A 50 -8.25 -7.40 4.13
N GLU A 51 -9.21 -7.55 5.04
CA GLU A 51 -10.61 -7.73 4.69
C GLU A 51 -11.47 -6.47 4.96
N GLY A 52 -12.57 -6.34 4.22
CA GLY A 52 -13.62 -5.36 4.47
C GLY A 52 -13.14 -3.91 4.60
N GLY A 53 -13.49 -3.26 5.73
CA GLY A 53 -13.17 -1.85 5.98
C GLY A 53 -11.67 -1.55 6.09
N LEU A 54 -10.86 -2.56 6.40
CA LEU A 54 -9.42 -2.42 6.56
C LEU A 54 -8.73 -2.28 5.19
N LEU A 55 -9.12 -3.11 4.23
CA LEU A 55 -8.68 -2.98 2.84
C LEU A 55 -9.07 -1.61 2.27
N ALA A 56 -10.31 -1.16 2.50
CA ALA A 56 -10.76 0.18 2.09
C ALA A 56 -9.94 1.30 2.76
N SER A 57 -9.52 1.09 4.02
CA SER A 57 -8.68 2.00 4.79
C SER A 57 -7.24 2.09 4.27
N VAL A 58 -6.69 1.03 3.70
CA VAL A 58 -5.35 1.04 3.09
C VAL A 58 -5.42 1.55 1.65
N THR A 59 -6.36 1.06 0.85
CA THR A 59 -6.49 1.39 -0.58
C THR A 59 -7.00 2.81 -0.83
N GLY A 60 -7.70 3.41 0.13
CA GLY A 60 -8.14 4.80 0.06
C GLY A 60 -7.08 5.83 0.50
N LEU A 61 -5.84 5.42 0.74
CA LEU A 61 -4.74 6.38 0.93
C LEU A 61 -4.53 7.22 -0.35
N MET A 62 -4.05 8.44 -0.17
CA MET A 62 -3.77 9.36 -1.28
C MET A 62 -2.76 8.75 -2.25
N THR A 63 -1.76 8.05 -1.72
CA THR A 63 -0.75 7.32 -2.49
C THR A 63 -0.86 5.84 -2.20
N VAL A 64 -0.97 5.03 -3.25
CA VAL A 64 -0.98 3.56 -3.18
C VAL A 64 -0.09 3.04 -4.30
N GLY A 65 0.75 2.06 -3.99
CA GLY A 65 1.62 1.42 -4.98
C GLY A 65 1.64 -0.09 -4.84
N THR A 66 1.97 -0.77 -5.93
CA THR A 66 2.16 -2.22 -5.96
C THR A 66 3.39 -2.58 -6.78
N PHE A 67 4.13 -3.57 -6.31
CA PHE A 67 5.19 -4.23 -7.08
C PHE A 67 4.57 -5.36 -7.92
N VAL A 68 5.41 -6.08 -8.68
CA VAL A 68 4.95 -7.25 -9.43
C VAL A 68 4.31 -8.29 -8.49
N LEU A 69 3.07 -8.67 -8.80
CA LEU A 69 2.35 -9.77 -8.15
C LEU A 69 1.91 -10.73 -9.24
N ARG A 70 2.40 -11.97 -9.21
CA ARG A 70 2.17 -12.95 -10.28
C ARG A 70 0.90 -13.77 -10.12
N ALA A 71 0.43 -13.94 -8.88
CA ALA A 71 -0.78 -14.70 -8.59
C ALA A 71 -2.04 -13.83 -8.83
N ASP A 72 -3.02 -14.38 -9.52
CA ASP A 72 -4.30 -13.68 -9.80
C ASP A 72 -4.99 -13.23 -8.52
N LEU A 73 -4.89 -14.06 -7.47
CA LEU A 73 -5.47 -13.83 -6.16
C LEU A 73 -5.01 -12.51 -5.51
N THR A 74 -3.77 -12.06 -5.79
CA THR A 74 -3.20 -10.84 -5.20
C THR A 74 -3.08 -9.70 -6.21
N ALA A 75 -2.90 -10.02 -7.50
CA ALA A 75 -2.81 -9.03 -8.58
C ALA A 75 -4.12 -8.26 -8.79
N GLY A 76 -5.27 -8.96 -8.72
CA GLY A 76 -6.60 -8.35 -8.91
C GLY A 76 -6.91 -7.21 -7.93
N PRO A 77 -6.90 -7.47 -6.61
CA PRO A 77 -7.14 -6.45 -5.60
C PRO A 77 -6.15 -5.28 -5.67
N SER A 78 -4.87 -5.59 -5.92
CA SER A 78 -3.84 -4.56 -6.06
C SER A 78 -4.07 -3.66 -7.26
N ALA A 79 -4.46 -4.23 -8.40
CA ALA A 79 -4.79 -3.48 -9.62
C ALA A 79 -5.97 -2.52 -9.38
N VAL A 80 -7.03 -2.98 -8.70
CA VAL A 80 -8.18 -2.14 -8.33
C VAL A 80 -7.73 -0.98 -7.44
N ALA A 81 -6.88 -1.23 -6.44
CA ALA A 81 -6.42 -0.20 -5.51
C ALA A 81 -5.60 0.92 -6.18
N VAL A 82 -4.77 0.56 -7.16
CA VAL A 82 -3.98 1.52 -7.95
C VAL A 82 -4.74 2.06 -9.16
N GLY A 83 -5.93 1.53 -9.50
CA GLY A 83 -6.70 1.97 -10.67
C GLY A 83 -6.15 1.48 -12.01
N SER A 84 -5.66 0.25 -12.07
CA SER A 84 -5.09 -0.41 -13.25
C SER A 84 -5.76 -1.76 -13.52
N ASP A 85 -5.34 -2.47 -14.56
CA ASP A 85 -5.73 -3.85 -14.83
C ASP A 85 -4.74 -4.87 -14.21
N PRO A 86 -5.19 -6.11 -13.90
CA PRO A 86 -4.33 -7.15 -13.32
C PRO A 86 -3.24 -7.68 -14.26
N ALA A 87 -3.37 -7.54 -15.58
CA ALA A 87 -2.30 -7.96 -16.50
C ALA A 87 -1.10 -7.01 -16.43
N THR A 88 -1.35 -5.71 -16.27
CA THR A 88 -0.29 -4.72 -16.02
C THR A 88 0.48 -5.05 -14.73
N VAL A 89 -0.20 -5.34 -13.62
CA VAL A 89 0.46 -5.68 -12.34
C VAL A 89 1.31 -6.95 -12.46
N ARG A 90 0.80 -7.99 -13.12
CA ARG A 90 1.53 -9.25 -13.35
C ARG A 90 2.74 -9.07 -14.29
N GLY A 91 2.64 -8.13 -15.21
CA GLY A 91 3.66 -7.82 -16.22
C GLY A 91 4.72 -6.81 -15.75
N LEU A 92 4.63 -6.28 -14.53
CA LEU A 92 5.61 -5.33 -14.02
C LEU A 92 7.02 -5.95 -13.99
N PRO A 93 8.05 -5.26 -14.52
CA PRO A 93 9.42 -5.67 -14.35
C PRO A 93 9.84 -5.68 -12.87
N LEU A 94 10.89 -6.45 -12.56
CA LEU A 94 11.55 -6.34 -11.25
C LEU A 94 12.04 -4.90 -11.03
N HIS A 95 12.04 -4.47 -9.77
CA HIS A 95 12.44 -3.12 -9.36
C HIS A 95 11.60 -2.00 -10.02
N THR A 96 10.34 -2.28 -10.30
CA THR A 96 9.38 -1.26 -10.71
C THR A 96 8.16 -1.27 -9.79
N VAL A 97 7.61 -0.09 -9.56
CA VAL A 97 6.38 0.10 -8.79
C VAL A 97 5.35 0.77 -9.68
N LEU A 98 4.14 0.23 -9.71
CA LEU A 98 2.97 0.91 -10.25
C LEU A 98 2.34 1.71 -9.12
N VAL A 99 2.25 3.03 -9.26
CA VAL A 99 1.79 3.94 -8.21
C VAL A 99 0.65 4.82 -8.69
N ARG A 100 -0.35 5.00 -7.83
CA ARG A 100 -1.38 6.04 -7.94
C ARG A 100 -1.15 7.06 -6.84
N THR A 101 -1.23 8.34 -7.17
CA THR A 101 -1.11 9.44 -6.18
C THR A 101 -2.02 10.61 -6.53
N VAL A 102 -1.92 11.70 -5.79
CA VAL A 102 -2.68 12.95 -5.99
C VAL A 102 -1.77 14.09 -6.42
N GLY A 103 -2.35 15.06 -7.13
CA GLY A 103 -1.69 16.30 -7.53
C GLY A 103 -1.37 17.22 -6.34
N PRO A 104 -0.71 18.37 -6.61
CA PRO A 104 -0.38 19.32 -5.57
C PRO A 104 -1.64 19.95 -4.94
N PRO A 105 -1.55 20.44 -3.70
CA PRO A 105 -2.59 21.29 -3.10
C PRO A 105 -2.84 22.55 -3.96
N PRO A 106 -4.06 23.13 -3.90
CA PRO A 106 -5.17 22.75 -3.03
C PRO A 106 -6.03 21.60 -3.56
N ASP A 107 -6.03 21.36 -4.87
CA ASP A 107 -7.01 20.49 -5.52
C ASP A 107 -6.79 19.01 -5.21
N MET A 108 -5.52 18.60 -5.01
CA MET A 108 -5.15 17.21 -4.71
C MET A 108 -5.89 16.18 -5.58
N ALA A 109 -6.05 16.51 -6.86
CA ALA A 109 -6.78 15.66 -7.80
C ALA A 109 -6.08 14.32 -8.00
N GLY A 110 -6.83 13.23 -8.15
CA GLY A 110 -6.24 11.93 -8.47
C GLY A 110 -5.47 11.98 -9.80
N LEU A 111 -4.21 11.54 -9.77
CA LEU A 111 -3.39 11.42 -10.98
C LEU A 111 -3.54 10.02 -11.59
N PRO A 112 -3.35 9.88 -12.92
CA PRO A 112 -3.27 8.58 -13.55
C PRO A 112 -2.18 7.70 -12.91
N PRO A 113 -2.35 6.36 -12.91
CA PRO A 113 -1.32 5.44 -12.41
C PRO A 113 -0.05 5.56 -13.25
N MET A 114 1.10 5.50 -12.59
CA MET A 114 2.42 5.65 -13.21
C MET A 114 3.31 4.47 -12.84
N ILE A 115 4.10 3.98 -13.78
CA ILE A 115 5.15 2.99 -13.52
C ILE A 115 6.46 3.74 -13.28
N LEU A 116 7.06 3.52 -12.12
CA LEU A 116 8.33 4.13 -11.72
C LEU A 116 9.38 3.04 -11.51
N SER A 117 10.60 3.30 -11.97
CA SER A 117 11.76 2.49 -11.61
C SER A 117 12.16 2.78 -10.17
N VAL A 118 12.32 1.74 -9.37
CA VAL A 118 12.81 1.81 -8.00
C VAL A 118 14.29 1.49 -8.02
N PRO A 119 15.17 2.41 -7.58
CA PRO A 119 16.59 2.12 -7.47
C PRO A 119 16.79 0.90 -6.56
N HIS A 120 17.45 -0.12 -7.08
CA HIS A 120 17.86 -1.27 -6.30
C HIS A 120 19.21 -0.95 -5.66
N PHE A 121 19.27 -1.03 -4.33
CA PHE A 121 20.51 -1.00 -3.59
C PHE A 121 20.61 -2.31 -2.82
N ASP A 122 21.36 -3.26 -3.36
CA ASP A 122 21.67 -4.56 -2.77
C ASP A 122 22.68 -4.48 -1.62
N ALA A 123 23.12 -3.28 -1.25
CA ALA A 123 24.24 -3.06 -0.34
C ALA A 123 25.51 -3.85 -0.73
N GLY A 124 25.71 -4.13 -2.02
CA GLY A 124 26.83 -4.89 -2.55
C GLY A 124 26.61 -6.40 -2.68
N ALA A 125 25.39 -6.91 -2.49
CA ALA A 125 25.09 -8.32 -2.77
C ALA A 125 25.01 -8.56 -4.30
N PRO A 126 25.71 -9.56 -4.86
CA PRO A 126 25.73 -9.79 -6.29
C PRO A 126 24.35 -10.23 -6.82
N VAL A 127 23.92 -9.59 -7.92
CA VAL A 127 22.79 -10.00 -8.79
C VAL A 127 23.09 -11.26 -9.58
#